data_AF-A0A653E5M2-F1
#
_entry.id   AF-A0A653E5M2-F1
#
_cell.length_a   1.000
_cell.length_b   1.000
_cell.length_c   1.000
_cell.angle_alpha   90.00
_cell.angle_beta   90.00
_cell.angle_gamma   90.00
#
_symmetry.space_group_name_H-M   'P 1'
#
loop_
_entity.id
_entity.type
_entity.pdbx_description
1 polymer ?
#
loop_
_entity_poly.entity_id
_entity_poly.type
_entity_poly.pdbx_seq_one_letter_code
_entity_poly.pdbx_strand_id
1 'polypeptide(L)'
;MNTSHAQSQAIEIGAPSETLPKFPLNQWYVAGFAWELKDKPLGRTLLCKPIVLFRTADGQAAALEDRCCHRALPLSHGTLEEQGLRCGYHGLLFNGSGQCLEVPGQAKIPSKAKVPAFHVRERDQIIWIWFGSPNQPEPTSEPPAYDIHSSGEYLFDGDVYHYDAPYQLIHDNLLDLSHLGYVHLRTIGGNASVHMNAQMNVESTDTSVTVTRHMPGSVPPPTYSAAYPFKDKIDRWQEIEFHVSHLRIWTGAIDAGTDSLDNPQREGFHMRGFHGVTPETETTSHYFWTMATNPKSNEQEIKAKVIEQTAMTFDEDKVVIEAQYRNMLEFGPKPMVDIHVDVGANRARKIIEQLRKAAC
;
A
#
# COMPACT_ATOMS: atom_id res chain seq x y z
N MET A 1 -25.97 4.65 69.37
CA MET A 1 -25.35 5.69 68.53
C MET A 1 -24.18 5.06 67.82
N ASN A 2 -24.32 4.75 66.53
CA ASN A 2 -23.20 4.47 65.64
C ASN A 2 -23.72 4.58 64.21
N THR A 3 -23.34 5.64 63.52
CA THR A 3 -23.58 5.84 62.09
C THR A 3 -22.23 6.03 61.44
N SER A 4 -21.73 5.02 60.75
CA SER A 4 -20.68 5.18 59.74
C SER A 4 -21.25 4.79 58.38
N HIS A 5 -21.48 5.79 57.54
CA HIS A 5 -21.79 5.59 56.13
C HIS A 5 -20.53 5.09 55.40
N ALA A 6 -20.62 3.91 54.80
CA ALA A 6 -19.67 3.47 53.79
C ALA A 6 -20.03 4.14 52.46
N GLN A 7 -19.20 5.06 51.99
CA GLN A 7 -19.25 5.56 50.61
C GLN A 7 -18.55 4.55 49.70
N SER A 8 -19.27 4.04 48.71
CA SER A 8 -18.68 3.26 47.61
C SER A 8 -17.88 4.22 46.72
N GLN A 9 -16.57 4.02 46.61
CA GLN A 9 -15.77 4.65 45.57
C GLN A 9 -16.07 3.92 44.24
N ALA A 10 -16.81 4.61 43.37
CA ALA A 10 -16.87 4.26 41.96
C ALA A 10 -15.45 4.41 41.38
N ILE A 11 -14.97 3.36 40.71
CA ILE A 11 -13.74 3.42 39.93
C ILE A 11 -14.09 4.25 38.68
N GLU A 12 -13.70 5.53 38.69
CA GLU A 12 -13.66 6.32 37.47
C GLU A 12 -12.63 5.69 36.53
N ILE A 13 -13.14 5.14 35.43
CA ILE A 13 -12.33 4.71 34.29
C ILE A 13 -11.76 6.01 33.71
N GLY A 14 -10.50 6.31 34.02
CA GLY A 14 -9.81 7.48 33.50
C GLY A 14 -9.94 7.54 31.98
N ALA A 15 -10.24 8.73 31.47
CA ALA A 15 -10.25 9.00 30.03
C ALA A 15 -8.94 8.49 29.39
N PRO A 16 -8.98 7.89 28.20
CA PRO A 16 -7.77 7.49 27.51
C PRO A 16 -6.90 8.74 27.32
N SER A 17 -5.67 8.69 27.85
CA SER A 17 -4.62 9.63 27.50
C SER A 17 -4.58 9.77 25.97
N GLU A 18 -4.68 11.00 25.46
CA GLU A 18 -4.57 11.34 24.04
C GLU A 18 -3.17 11.00 23.52
N THR A 19 -2.88 9.72 23.33
CA THR A 19 -1.70 9.27 22.61
C THR A 19 -1.99 9.41 21.13
N LEU A 20 -1.19 10.22 20.44
CA LEU A 20 -1.21 10.34 18.98
C LEU A 20 -1.35 8.96 18.32
N PRO A 21 -2.25 8.79 17.34
CA PRO A 21 -2.44 7.51 16.69
C PRO A 21 -1.12 7.06 16.06
N LYS A 22 -0.89 5.74 16.09
CA LYS A 22 0.34 5.10 15.58
C LYS A 22 0.49 5.23 14.07
N PHE A 23 -0.63 5.40 13.36
CA PHE A 23 -0.70 5.56 11.92
C PHE A 23 -1.68 6.69 11.59
N PRO A 24 -1.54 7.34 10.42
CA PRO A 24 -2.57 8.21 9.89
C PRO A 24 -3.93 7.49 9.84
N LEU A 25 -4.96 8.09 10.41
CA LEU A 25 -6.35 7.62 10.30
C LEU A 25 -7.13 8.60 9.42
N ASN A 26 -8.41 8.30 9.19
CA ASN A 26 -9.28 9.00 8.26
C ASN A 26 -8.75 8.92 6.83
N GLN A 27 -8.27 7.74 6.44
CA GLN A 27 -7.66 7.46 5.13
C GLN A 27 -8.12 6.11 4.58
N TRP A 28 -8.12 6.01 3.26
CA TRP A 28 -8.19 4.74 2.54
C TRP A 28 -6.81 4.11 2.41
N TYR A 29 -6.69 2.85 2.79
CA TYR A 29 -5.49 2.02 2.64
C TYR A 29 -5.75 0.86 1.69
N VAL A 30 -4.69 0.35 1.07
CA VAL A 30 -4.79 -0.85 0.22
C VAL A 30 -4.87 -2.08 1.12
N ALA A 31 -5.94 -2.85 0.98
CA ALA A 31 -6.16 -4.10 1.71
C ALA A 31 -5.72 -5.33 0.90
N GLY A 32 -5.70 -5.21 -0.43
CA GLY A 32 -5.34 -6.28 -1.36
C GLY A 32 -5.74 -5.94 -2.79
N PHE A 33 -5.56 -6.91 -3.69
CA PHE A 33 -6.04 -6.85 -5.06
C PHE A 33 -7.26 -7.73 -5.28
N ALA A 34 -8.09 -7.37 -6.26
CA ALA A 34 -9.30 -8.10 -6.60
C ALA A 34 -9.03 -9.58 -6.91
N TRP A 35 -7.89 -9.89 -7.54
CA TRP A 35 -7.49 -11.25 -7.89
C TRP A 35 -7.00 -12.09 -6.71
N GLU A 36 -6.77 -11.51 -5.53
CA GLU A 36 -6.50 -12.26 -4.30
C GLU A 36 -7.79 -12.90 -3.74
N LEU A 37 -8.95 -12.29 -3.97
CA LEU A 37 -10.25 -12.76 -3.47
C LEU A 37 -10.90 -13.74 -4.45
N LYS A 38 -10.56 -15.02 -4.27
CA LYS A 38 -11.08 -16.17 -5.03
C LYS A 38 -12.12 -16.96 -4.21
N ASP A 39 -11.84 -18.24 -3.95
CA ASP A 39 -12.72 -19.23 -3.32
C ASP A 39 -12.55 -19.34 -1.80
N LYS A 40 -11.55 -18.66 -1.23
CA LYS A 40 -11.24 -18.70 0.19
C LYS A 40 -11.21 -17.29 0.80
N PRO A 41 -11.59 -17.15 2.09
CA PRO A 41 -11.36 -15.91 2.80
C PRO A 41 -9.86 -15.65 2.96
N LEU A 42 -9.46 -14.38 2.90
CA LEU A 42 -8.08 -13.93 3.07
C LEU A 42 -7.94 -13.22 4.41
N GLY A 43 -7.17 -13.79 5.33
CA GLY A 43 -6.79 -13.12 6.58
C GLY A 43 -5.59 -12.19 6.36
N ARG A 44 -5.69 -10.94 6.83
CA ARG A 44 -4.59 -9.97 6.77
C ARG A 44 -4.69 -9.00 7.96
N THR A 45 -3.56 -8.68 8.57
CA THR A 45 -3.51 -7.64 9.61
C THR A 45 -3.15 -6.31 8.97
N LEU A 46 -3.94 -5.27 9.23
CA LEU A 46 -3.71 -3.91 8.72
C LEU A 46 -3.91 -2.92 9.87
N LEU A 47 -2.95 -2.01 10.08
CA LEU A 47 -2.93 -1.06 11.19
C LEU A 47 -3.19 -1.73 12.55
N CYS A 48 -2.53 -2.86 12.81
CA CYS A 48 -2.68 -3.72 13.98
C CYS A 48 -4.08 -4.34 14.18
N LYS A 49 -4.93 -4.38 13.15
CA LYS A 49 -6.26 -4.98 13.19
C LYS A 49 -6.31 -6.25 12.33
N PRO A 50 -6.57 -7.43 12.92
CA PRO A 50 -6.82 -8.65 12.14
C PRO A 50 -8.13 -8.53 11.36
N ILE A 51 -8.04 -8.69 10.05
CA ILE A 51 -9.16 -8.52 9.11
C ILE A 51 -9.28 -9.76 8.23
N VAL A 52 -10.52 -10.17 7.96
CA VAL A 52 -10.83 -11.16 6.94
C VAL A 52 -11.49 -10.47 5.74
N LEU A 53 -10.90 -10.66 4.57
CA LEU A 53 -11.38 -10.18 3.28
C LEU A 53 -12.01 -11.34 2.52
N PHE A 54 -13.15 -11.11 1.87
CA PHE A 54 -13.80 -12.12 1.03
C PHE A 54 -14.73 -11.49 0.01
N ARG A 55 -15.15 -12.30 -0.96
CA ARG A 55 -16.14 -11.90 -1.96
C ARG A 55 -17.53 -12.33 -1.50
N THR A 56 -18.49 -11.41 -1.47
CA THR A 56 -19.90 -11.71 -1.20
C THR A 56 -20.58 -12.33 -2.42
N ALA A 57 -21.80 -12.84 -2.23
CA ALA A 57 -22.60 -13.48 -3.28
C ALA A 57 -22.79 -12.62 -4.54
N ASP A 58 -22.94 -11.32 -4.34
CA ASP A 58 -23.11 -10.30 -5.37
C ASP A 58 -21.79 -9.82 -5.98
N GLY A 59 -20.68 -10.51 -5.69
CA GLY A 59 -19.37 -10.27 -6.27
C GLY A 59 -18.58 -9.12 -5.64
N GLN A 60 -19.15 -8.43 -4.64
CA GLN A 60 -18.50 -7.31 -3.96
C GLN A 60 -17.43 -7.78 -2.97
N ALA A 61 -16.40 -6.97 -2.75
CA ALA A 61 -15.46 -7.20 -1.64
C ALA A 61 -16.15 -6.87 -0.30
N ALA A 62 -15.89 -7.68 0.72
CA ALA A 62 -16.30 -7.46 2.10
C ALA A 62 -15.10 -7.64 3.04
N ALA A 63 -15.12 -6.93 4.17
CA ALA A 63 -14.07 -6.95 5.18
C ALA A 63 -14.68 -6.98 6.58
N LEU A 64 -14.32 -7.99 7.39
CA LEU A 64 -14.77 -8.13 8.77
C LEU A 64 -13.58 -8.21 9.72
N GLU A 65 -13.80 -7.94 11.01
CA GLU A 65 -12.84 -8.33 12.06
C GLU A 65 -12.58 -9.84 11.96
N ASP A 66 -11.31 -10.26 11.92
CA ASP A 66 -10.94 -11.68 11.80
C ASP A 66 -11.06 -12.42 13.13
N ARG A 67 -12.26 -12.34 13.72
CA ARG A 67 -12.56 -12.91 15.03
C ARG A 67 -14.04 -13.25 15.12
N CYS A 68 -14.33 -14.55 15.21
CA CYS A 68 -15.69 -15.00 15.46
C CYS A 68 -16.19 -14.51 16.84
N CYS A 69 -17.37 -13.89 16.87
CA CYS A 69 -17.97 -13.36 18.09
C CYS A 69 -18.32 -14.42 19.16
N HIS A 70 -18.31 -15.71 18.81
CA HIS A 70 -18.58 -16.81 19.73
C HIS A 70 -17.36 -17.21 20.58
N ARG A 71 -16.26 -17.61 19.93
CA ARG A 71 -15.04 -18.15 20.60
C ARG A 71 -13.74 -17.66 19.98
N ALA A 72 -13.78 -16.53 19.27
CA ALA A 72 -12.62 -15.85 18.71
C ALA A 72 -11.77 -16.65 17.72
N LEU A 73 -12.27 -17.74 17.13
CA LEU A 73 -11.59 -18.37 15.99
C LEU A 73 -11.49 -17.32 14.86
N PRO A 74 -10.33 -17.19 14.21
CA PRO A 74 -10.21 -16.42 12.98
C PRO A 74 -11.25 -16.89 11.95
N LEU A 75 -12.02 -15.96 11.42
CA LEU A 75 -12.99 -16.22 10.37
C LEU A 75 -12.30 -16.55 9.04
N SER A 76 -11.05 -16.13 8.86
CA SER A 76 -10.17 -16.55 7.77
C SER A 76 -9.89 -18.06 7.74
N HIS A 77 -10.13 -18.78 8.85
CA HIS A 77 -10.11 -20.25 8.89
C HIS A 77 -11.46 -20.88 8.49
N GLY A 78 -12.39 -20.06 8.03
CA GLY A 78 -13.71 -20.45 7.57
C GLY A 78 -13.78 -20.82 6.10
N THR A 79 -15.00 -20.93 5.61
CA THR A 79 -15.33 -21.25 4.22
C THR A 79 -16.34 -20.25 3.66
N LEU A 80 -16.20 -19.91 2.38
CA LEU A 80 -17.19 -19.11 1.68
C LEU A 80 -18.37 -19.98 1.25
N GLU A 81 -19.56 -19.46 1.52
CA GLU A 81 -20.84 -19.99 1.08
C GLU A 81 -21.58 -18.90 0.32
N GLU A 82 -22.62 -19.29 -0.42
CA GLU A 82 -23.42 -18.36 -1.22
C GLU A 82 -23.93 -17.17 -0.39
N GLN A 83 -24.29 -17.38 0.88
CA GLN A 83 -24.83 -16.32 1.74
C GLN A 83 -23.78 -15.58 2.57
N GLY A 84 -22.53 -16.04 2.61
CA GLY A 84 -21.47 -15.39 3.35
C GLY A 84 -20.36 -16.30 3.86
N LEU A 85 -19.69 -15.86 4.92
CA LEU A 85 -18.52 -16.53 5.50
C LEU A 85 -18.93 -17.41 6.68
N ARG A 86 -18.74 -18.73 6.55
CA ARG A 86 -18.98 -19.67 7.64
C ARG A 86 -17.74 -19.84 8.50
N CYS A 87 -17.88 -19.60 9.79
CA CYS A 87 -16.84 -19.82 10.78
C CYS A 87 -16.48 -21.32 10.86
N GLY A 88 -15.19 -21.64 10.71
CA GLY A 88 -14.67 -23.00 10.73
C GLY A 88 -14.73 -23.72 12.08
N TYR A 89 -15.22 -23.07 13.16
CA TYR A 89 -15.34 -23.72 14.47
C TYR A 89 -16.72 -24.36 14.71
N HIS A 90 -17.73 -23.52 14.92
CA HIS A 90 -19.09 -23.94 15.27
C HIS A 90 -20.11 -23.55 14.19
N GLY A 91 -19.63 -23.17 13.00
CA GLY A 91 -20.46 -22.98 11.82
C GLY A 91 -21.34 -21.74 11.81
N LEU A 92 -21.09 -20.73 12.66
CA LEU A 92 -21.79 -19.45 12.56
C LEU A 92 -21.54 -18.83 11.18
N LEU A 93 -22.61 -18.49 10.47
CA LEU A 93 -22.54 -17.88 9.14
C LEU A 93 -22.73 -16.35 9.25
N PHE A 94 -21.83 -15.58 8.63
CA PHE A 94 -21.88 -14.12 8.64
C PHE A 94 -21.95 -13.55 7.22
N ASN A 95 -22.78 -12.52 7.01
CA ASN A 95 -22.80 -11.78 5.75
C ASN A 95 -21.69 -10.71 5.69
N GLY A 96 -21.59 -9.99 4.57
CA GLY A 96 -20.61 -8.90 4.38
C GLY A 96 -20.73 -7.72 5.34
N SER A 97 -21.89 -7.51 5.98
CA SER A 97 -22.08 -6.50 7.02
C SER A 97 -21.79 -7.03 8.43
N GLY A 98 -21.29 -8.27 8.55
CA GLY A 98 -20.95 -8.93 9.81
C GLY A 98 -22.13 -9.40 10.63
N GLN A 99 -23.36 -9.38 10.09
CA GLN A 99 -24.54 -9.92 10.74
C GLN A 99 -24.50 -11.46 10.68
N CYS A 100 -24.73 -12.13 11.81
CA CYS A 100 -24.90 -13.58 11.82
C CYS A 100 -26.25 -13.94 11.18
N LEU A 101 -26.19 -14.72 10.10
CA LEU A 101 -27.34 -15.22 9.35
C LEU A 101 -27.81 -16.59 9.84
N GLU A 102 -26.91 -17.39 10.41
CA GLU A 102 -27.20 -18.75 10.84
C GLU A 102 -26.33 -19.16 12.04
N VAL A 103 -26.95 -19.83 13.00
CA VAL A 103 -26.27 -20.63 14.03
C VAL A 103 -26.79 -22.07 13.88
N PRO A 104 -25.95 -23.02 13.44
CA PRO A 104 -26.40 -24.39 13.21
C PRO A 104 -27.11 -25.00 14.41
N GLY A 105 -28.28 -25.59 14.18
CA GLY A 105 -29.10 -26.21 15.22
C GLY A 105 -29.83 -25.24 16.16
N GLN A 106 -29.80 -23.93 15.90
CA GLN A 106 -30.43 -22.92 16.73
C GLN A 106 -31.33 -21.98 15.91
N ALA A 107 -32.65 -22.09 16.13
CA ALA A 107 -33.64 -21.29 15.39
C ALA A 107 -33.59 -19.78 15.68
N LYS A 108 -33.22 -19.39 16.91
CA LYS A 108 -33.18 -17.98 17.32
C LYS A 108 -31.74 -17.49 17.42
N ILE A 109 -31.34 -16.62 16.50
CA ILE A 109 -30.01 -16.00 16.50
C ILE A 109 -29.97 -14.88 17.54
N PRO A 110 -28.99 -14.85 18.46
CA PRO A 110 -28.85 -13.76 19.41
C PRO A 110 -28.54 -12.45 18.68
N SER A 111 -29.16 -11.33 19.06
CA SER A 111 -28.89 -10.02 18.44
C SER A 111 -27.43 -9.54 18.59
N LYS A 112 -26.70 -10.12 19.54
CA LYS A 112 -25.26 -9.87 19.77
C LYS A 112 -24.35 -10.72 18.89
N ALA A 113 -24.88 -11.72 18.16
CA ALA A 113 -24.10 -12.53 17.22
C ALA A 113 -23.83 -11.68 15.97
N LYS A 114 -22.81 -10.83 16.06
CA LYS A 114 -22.33 -9.99 14.96
C LYS A 114 -20.83 -9.77 15.09
N VAL A 115 -20.19 -9.47 13.97
CA VAL A 115 -18.77 -9.19 13.85
C VAL A 115 -18.63 -7.77 13.29
N PRO A 116 -17.70 -6.94 13.80
CA PRO A 116 -17.44 -5.63 13.21
C PRO A 116 -17.12 -5.75 11.72
N ALA A 117 -17.75 -4.92 10.90
CA ALA A 117 -17.46 -4.79 9.48
C ALA A 117 -16.65 -3.51 9.23
N PHE A 118 -15.80 -3.53 8.21
CA PHE A 118 -15.05 -2.38 7.74
C PHE A 118 -15.67 -1.83 6.46
N HIS A 119 -15.54 -0.51 6.28
CA HIS A 119 -15.85 0.12 5.00
C HIS A 119 -14.81 -0.29 3.96
N VAL A 120 -15.27 -0.96 2.91
CA VAL A 120 -14.42 -1.50 1.84
C VAL A 120 -15.00 -1.13 0.48
N ARG A 121 -14.10 -0.88 -0.49
CA ARG A 121 -14.44 -0.58 -1.87
C ARG A 121 -13.41 -1.21 -2.80
N GLU A 122 -13.89 -1.92 -3.81
CA GLU A 122 -13.05 -2.33 -4.94
C GLU A 122 -13.08 -1.23 -6.00
N ARG A 123 -11.92 -0.69 -6.36
CA ARG A 123 -11.77 0.33 -7.40
C ARG A 123 -10.49 0.07 -8.18
N ASP A 124 -10.60 0.02 -9.50
CA ASP A 124 -9.46 -0.24 -10.40
C ASP A 124 -8.70 -1.53 -10.04
N GLN A 125 -9.43 -2.61 -9.71
CA GLN A 125 -8.90 -3.91 -9.27
C GLN A 125 -8.09 -3.87 -7.95
N ILE A 126 -8.13 -2.74 -7.24
CA ILE A 126 -7.53 -2.55 -5.91
C ILE A 126 -8.66 -2.57 -4.88
N ILE A 127 -8.47 -3.35 -3.81
CA ILE A 127 -9.38 -3.39 -2.66
C ILE A 127 -8.89 -2.36 -1.65
N TRP A 128 -9.70 -1.33 -1.43
CA TRP A 128 -9.45 -0.26 -0.48
C TRP A 128 -10.26 -0.49 0.78
N ILE A 129 -9.65 -0.25 1.94
CA ILE A 129 -10.28 -0.30 3.25
C ILE A 129 -10.09 1.04 3.97
N TRP A 130 -11.15 1.53 4.61
CA TRP A 130 -11.11 2.79 5.34
C TRP A 130 -10.82 2.56 6.83
N PHE A 131 -9.85 3.31 7.35
CA PHE A 131 -9.57 3.36 8.79
C PHE A 131 -9.91 4.73 9.34
N GLY A 132 -11.12 4.87 9.90
CA GLY A 132 -11.59 6.09 10.55
C GLY A 132 -11.12 6.22 12.01
N SER A 133 -11.01 7.46 12.49
CA SER A 133 -10.85 7.76 13.91
C SER A 133 -12.21 7.63 14.65
N PRO A 134 -12.22 7.58 15.99
CA PRO A 134 -13.49 7.52 16.75
C PRO A 134 -14.45 8.67 16.41
N ASN A 135 -13.93 9.84 16.05
CA ASN A 135 -14.72 11.03 15.71
C ASN A 135 -15.15 11.05 14.23
N GLN A 136 -14.50 10.27 13.38
CA GLN A 136 -14.80 10.18 11.94
C GLN A 136 -14.73 8.71 11.46
N PRO A 137 -15.66 7.85 11.91
CA PRO A 137 -15.66 6.43 11.57
C PRO A 137 -16.03 6.17 10.10
N GLU A 138 -16.80 7.08 9.49
CA GLU A 138 -17.28 6.97 8.12
C GLU A 138 -16.29 7.57 7.10
N PRO A 139 -16.19 7.00 5.88
CA PRO A 139 -15.41 7.58 4.80
C PRO A 139 -15.90 8.97 4.41
N THR A 140 -14.99 9.92 4.26
CA THR A 140 -15.28 11.29 3.81
C THR A 140 -14.90 11.56 2.36
N SER A 141 -14.35 10.56 1.68
CA SER A 141 -13.97 10.60 0.28
C SER A 141 -14.12 9.22 -0.35
N GLU A 142 -14.16 9.17 -1.68
CA GLU A 142 -13.98 7.92 -2.42
C GLU A 142 -12.51 7.46 -2.34
N PRO A 143 -12.24 6.14 -2.46
CA PRO A 143 -10.88 5.65 -2.56
C PRO A 143 -10.17 6.22 -3.80
N PRO A 144 -8.84 6.38 -3.77
CA PRO A 144 -8.07 6.87 -4.91
C PRO A 144 -8.33 6.06 -6.20
N ALA A 145 -8.41 6.77 -7.32
CA ALA A 145 -8.51 6.15 -8.65
C ALA A 145 -7.12 5.76 -9.16
N TYR A 146 -7.00 4.62 -9.84
CA TYR A 146 -5.82 4.26 -10.63
C TYR A 146 -6.27 3.70 -11.99
N ASP A 147 -6.71 4.63 -12.84
CA ASP A 147 -7.32 4.37 -14.15
C ASP A 147 -6.38 3.70 -15.17
N ILE A 148 -5.07 3.65 -14.89
CA ILE A 148 -4.11 2.87 -15.67
C ILE A 148 -4.52 1.40 -15.79
N HIS A 149 -5.12 0.80 -14.76
CA HIS A 149 -5.59 -0.60 -14.82
C HIS A 149 -6.79 -0.80 -15.75
N SER A 150 -7.55 0.27 -16.03
CA SER A 150 -8.80 0.22 -16.79
C SER A 150 -8.72 0.96 -18.13
N SER A 151 -7.59 1.60 -18.45
CA SER A 151 -7.44 2.43 -19.66
C SER A 151 -7.44 1.63 -20.97
N GLY A 152 -7.03 0.36 -20.92
CA GLY A 152 -6.83 -0.48 -22.11
C GLY A 152 -5.56 -0.14 -22.91
N GLU A 153 -4.80 0.88 -22.49
CA GLU A 153 -3.54 1.28 -23.13
C GLU A 153 -2.32 0.51 -22.60
N TYR A 154 -2.44 -0.07 -21.40
CA TYR A 154 -1.37 -0.76 -20.72
C TYR A 154 -1.74 -2.21 -20.43
N LEU A 155 -0.73 -3.06 -20.53
CA LEU A 155 -0.77 -4.38 -19.91
C LEU A 155 -0.07 -4.29 -18.57
N PHE A 156 -0.69 -4.85 -17.53
CA PHE A 156 -0.12 -4.82 -16.20
C PHE A 156 -0.22 -6.19 -15.53
N ASP A 157 0.60 -6.34 -14.51
CA ASP A 157 0.53 -7.42 -13.52
C ASP A 157 1.06 -6.86 -12.20
N GLY A 158 0.93 -7.63 -11.12
CA GLY A 158 1.35 -7.18 -9.81
C GLY A 158 1.29 -8.26 -8.76
N ASP A 159 1.93 -7.97 -7.62
CA ASP A 159 1.99 -8.89 -6.49
C ASP A 159 2.08 -8.12 -5.17
N VAL A 160 2.15 -8.85 -4.07
CA VAL A 160 2.24 -8.32 -2.71
C VAL A 160 3.49 -8.85 -2.03
N TYR A 161 4.31 -7.93 -1.52
CA TYR A 161 5.38 -8.24 -0.59
C TYR A 161 4.94 -7.96 0.84
N HIS A 162 5.34 -8.82 1.76
CA HIS A 162 5.38 -8.50 3.19
C HIS A 162 6.79 -8.04 3.55
N TYR A 163 6.92 -7.05 4.42
CA TYR A 163 8.18 -6.51 4.91
C TYR A 163 8.26 -6.63 6.43
N ASP A 164 9.39 -7.14 6.93
CA ASP A 164 9.76 -7.08 8.35
C ASP A 164 10.39 -5.71 8.68
N ALA A 165 9.70 -4.65 8.28
CA ALA A 165 10.12 -3.27 8.50
C ALA A 165 8.90 -2.31 8.59
N PRO A 166 9.05 -1.15 9.26
CA PRO A 166 8.04 -0.10 9.27
C PRO A 166 7.80 0.49 7.88
N TYR A 167 6.54 0.78 7.59
CA TYR A 167 6.08 1.29 6.29
C TYR A 167 6.79 2.57 5.84
N GLN A 168 7.28 3.38 6.79
CA GLN A 168 8.01 4.60 6.51
C GLN A 168 9.27 4.34 5.68
N LEU A 169 9.99 3.23 5.92
CA LEU A 169 11.21 2.92 5.19
C LEU A 169 10.92 2.55 3.73
N ILE A 170 9.75 1.97 3.45
CA ILE A 170 9.29 1.70 2.09
C ILE A 170 9.03 3.03 1.37
N HIS A 171 8.33 3.97 2.01
CA HIS A 171 8.11 5.29 1.43
C HIS A 171 9.41 6.04 1.16
N ASP A 172 10.36 6.01 2.10
CA ASP A 172 11.65 6.69 1.95
C ASP A 172 12.44 6.11 0.77
N ASN A 173 12.52 4.78 0.68
CA ASN A 173 13.18 4.09 -0.43
C ASN A 173 12.53 4.45 -1.77
N LEU A 174 11.20 4.37 -1.89
CA LEU A 174 10.51 4.67 -3.15
C LEU A 174 10.62 6.14 -3.57
N LEU A 175 10.75 7.07 -2.62
CA LEU A 175 10.92 8.51 -2.89
C LEU A 175 12.37 8.91 -3.19
N ASP A 176 13.34 8.05 -2.86
CA ASP A 176 14.74 8.27 -3.19
C ASP A 176 15.08 7.64 -4.54
N LEU A 177 15.23 8.46 -5.57
CA LEU A 177 15.63 7.96 -6.90
C LEU A 177 17.15 7.69 -7.03
N SER A 178 17.93 7.98 -6.00
CA SER A 178 19.40 7.94 -6.05
C SER A 178 19.96 6.53 -5.79
N HIS A 179 19.30 5.74 -4.92
CA HIS A 179 19.71 4.37 -4.60
C HIS A 179 19.72 3.43 -5.82
N LEU A 180 18.99 3.76 -6.90
CA LEU A 180 18.91 2.95 -8.12
C LEU A 180 20.30 2.61 -8.68
N GLY A 181 21.25 3.54 -8.58
CA GLY A 181 22.61 3.34 -9.07
C GLY A 181 23.50 2.46 -8.18
N TYR A 182 23.06 2.13 -6.96
CA TYR A 182 23.83 1.37 -5.97
C TYR A 182 23.20 0.03 -5.63
N VAL A 183 21.88 0.00 -5.48
CA VAL A 183 21.11 -1.22 -5.14
C VAL A 183 20.82 -2.02 -6.40
N HIS A 184 20.31 -1.36 -7.46
CA HIS A 184 19.76 -2.02 -8.63
C HIS A 184 20.74 -2.17 -9.80
N LEU A 185 21.99 -2.52 -9.49
CA LEU A 185 23.06 -2.66 -10.49
C LEU A 185 22.73 -3.69 -11.60
N ARG A 186 21.83 -4.63 -11.32
CA ARG A 186 21.47 -5.75 -12.21
C ARG A 186 20.16 -5.54 -12.99
N THR A 187 19.35 -4.54 -12.63
CA THR A 187 18.00 -4.35 -13.19
C THR A 187 17.86 -2.96 -13.83
N ILE A 188 17.25 -2.01 -13.12
CA ILE A 188 16.89 -0.66 -13.61
C ILE A 188 17.95 0.40 -13.32
N GLY A 189 18.98 0.01 -12.58
CA GLY A 189 20.11 0.86 -12.26
C GLY A 189 20.90 1.28 -13.48
N GLY A 190 21.67 2.34 -13.30
CA GLY A 190 22.56 2.90 -14.29
C GLY A 190 23.84 3.38 -13.63
N ASN A 191 24.44 4.43 -14.17
CA ASN A 191 25.62 5.01 -13.56
C ASN A 191 25.25 5.70 -12.24
N ALA A 192 25.82 5.24 -11.12
CA ALA A 192 25.55 5.77 -9.78
C ALA A 192 25.77 7.29 -9.66
N SER A 193 26.84 7.81 -10.27
CA SER A 193 27.12 9.24 -10.28
C SER A 193 26.05 10.03 -11.03
N VAL A 194 25.51 9.48 -12.13
CA VAL A 194 24.41 10.11 -12.86
C VAL A 194 23.15 10.16 -11.99
N HIS A 195 22.81 9.06 -11.30
CA HIS A 195 21.64 9.03 -10.42
C HIS A 195 21.75 9.99 -9.21
N MET A 196 22.94 10.11 -8.60
CA MET A 196 23.19 10.99 -7.47
C MET A 196 23.19 12.48 -7.82
N ASN A 197 23.63 12.83 -9.03
CA ASN A 197 23.82 14.22 -9.46
C ASN A 197 22.71 14.73 -10.38
N ALA A 198 21.81 13.86 -10.84
CA ALA A 198 20.68 14.26 -11.66
C ALA A 198 19.78 15.23 -10.89
N GLN A 199 19.47 16.35 -11.52
CA GLN A 199 18.64 17.39 -10.91
C GLN A 199 17.23 16.86 -10.66
N MET A 200 16.77 17.00 -9.42
CA MET A 200 15.41 16.66 -9.03
C MET A 200 14.62 17.94 -8.76
N ASN A 201 13.41 18.02 -9.29
CA ASN A 201 12.41 19.00 -8.87
C ASN A 201 11.49 18.35 -7.83
N VAL A 202 11.23 19.05 -6.73
CA VAL A 202 10.35 18.54 -5.66
C VAL A 202 9.29 19.58 -5.32
N GLU A 203 8.04 19.19 -5.51
CA GLU A 203 6.85 19.99 -5.22
C GLU A 203 6.01 19.25 -4.17
N SER A 204 5.17 19.97 -3.42
CA SER A 204 4.35 19.35 -2.39
C SER A 204 3.09 20.17 -2.12
N THR A 205 2.03 19.47 -1.76
CA THR A 205 0.79 20.02 -1.20
C THR A 205 0.69 19.65 0.29
N ASP A 206 -0.46 19.86 0.90
CA ASP A 206 -0.73 19.41 2.28
C ASP A 206 -0.83 17.87 2.38
N THR A 207 -1.07 17.17 1.27
CA THR A 207 -1.35 15.72 1.27
C THR A 207 -0.49 14.91 0.30
N SER A 208 0.26 15.55 -0.60
CA SER A 208 1.07 14.88 -1.62
C SER A 208 2.46 15.50 -1.82
N VAL A 209 3.37 14.70 -2.35
CA VAL A 209 4.70 15.14 -2.82
C VAL A 209 4.91 14.66 -4.25
N THR A 210 5.39 15.54 -5.13
CA THR A 210 5.80 15.18 -6.48
C THR A 210 7.31 15.33 -6.60
N VAL A 211 7.99 14.27 -7.05
CA VAL A 211 9.42 14.26 -7.33
C VAL A 211 9.61 13.97 -8.82
N THR A 212 10.23 14.91 -9.54
CA THR A 212 10.49 14.79 -10.98
C THR A 212 11.98 14.77 -11.23
N ARG A 213 12.43 13.78 -12.01
CA ARG A 213 13.80 13.65 -12.49
C ARG A 213 13.83 13.37 -13.99
N HIS A 214 14.46 14.26 -14.73
CA HIS A 214 14.64 14.17 -16.17
C HIS A 214 16.14 14.00 -16.49
N MET A 215 16.46 13.06 -17.37
CA MET A 215 17.83 12.67 -17.73
C MET A 215 17.98 12.64 -19.26
N PRO A 216 18.25 13.81 -19.88
CA PRO A 216 18.41 13.89 -21.33
C PRO A 216 19.71 13.23 -21.80
N GLY A 217 19.68 12.58 -22.96
CA GLY A 217 20.85 11.98 -23.62
C GLY A 217 21.53 10.86 -22.82
N SER A 218 20.76 10.12 -22.02
CA SER A 218 21.25 9.00 -21.21
C SER A 218 21.34 7.69 -22.02
N VAL A 219 22.13 6.74 -21.55
CA VAL A 219 22.19 5.38 -22.14
C VAL A 219 20.98 4.59 -21.63
N PRO A 220 20.24 3.88 -22.50
CA PRO A 220 19.12 3.03 -22.07
C PRO A 220 19.58 1.99 -21.04
N PRO A 221 18.86 1.83 -19.91
CA PRO A 221 19.15 0.74 -18.97
C PRO A 221 18.76 -0.61 -19.59
N PRO A 222 19.33 -1.74 -19.11
CA PRO A 222 19.10 -3.07 -19.68
C PRO A 222 17.62 -3.45 -19.82
N THR A 223 16.79 -3.15 -18.81
CA THR A 223 15.34 -3.36 -18.83
C THR A 223 14.64 -2.66 -19.99
N TYR A 224 15.09 -1.45 -20.33
CA TYR A 224 14.46 -0.62 -21.37
C TYR A 224 14.84 -1.15 -22.76
N SER A 225 16.12 -1.44 -22.99
CA SER A 225 16.57 -2.05 -24.24
C SER A 225 15.96 -3.44 -24.49
N ALA A 226 15.67 -4.17 -23.41
CA ALA A 226 15.00 -5.45 -23.47
C ALA A 226 13.51 -5.36 -23.87
N ALA A 227 12.86 -4.23 -23.58
CA ALA A 227 11.42 -4.04 -23.76
C ALA A 227 11.07 -3.11 -24.93
N TYR A 228 12.03 -2.32 -25.43
CA TYR A 228 11.79 -1.34 -26.48
C TYR A 228 13.03 -1.12 -27.38
N PRO A 229 12.86 -1.05 -28.71
CA PRO A 229 13.97 -0.95 -29.66
C PRO A 229 14.45 0.51 -29.83
N PHE A 230 15.09 1.06 -28.81
CA PHE A 230 15.74 2.38 -28.90
C PHE A 230 16.87 2.40 -29.92
N LYS A 231 17.07 3.54 -30.60
CA LYS A 231 18.09 3.66 -31.65
C LYS A 231 19.51 3.87 -31.11
N ASP A 232 19.63 4.70 -30.08
CA ASP A 232 20.90 5.06 -29.44
C ASP A 232 20.64 5.60 -28.02
N LYS A 233 20.89 6.90 -27.79
CA LYS A 233 20.61 7.57 -26.52
C LYS A 233 19.13 7.90 -26.36
N ILE A 234 18.73 8.02 -25.10
CA ILE A 234 17.36 8.31 -24.70
C ILE A 234 17.25 9.53 -23.80
N ASP A 235 16.11 10.21 -23.91
CA ASP A 235 15.67 11.15 -22.88
C ASP A 235 14.75 10.40 -21.92
N ARG A 236 15.22 10.21 -20.69
CA ARG A 236 14.58 9.38 -19.67
C ARG A 236 13.91 10.25 -18.62
N TRP A 237 12.73 9.85 -18.15
CA TRP A 237 12.03 10.47 -17.04
C TRP A 237 11.72 9.48 -15.92
N GLN A 238 11.68 10.01 -14.70
CA GLN A 238 11.21 9.36 -13.50
C GLN A 238 10.44 10.37 -12.68
N GLU A 239 9.16 10.12 -12.51
CA GLU A 239 8.21 11.01 -11.85
C GLU A 239 7.47 10.20 -10.81
N ILE A 240 7.53 10.66 -9.56
CA ILE A 240 6.90 10.01 -8.41
C ILE A 240 5.86 10.97 -7.85
N GLU A 241 4.65 10.48 -7.66
CA GLU A 241 3.59 11.14 -6.90
C GLU A 241 3.32 10.32 -5.64
N PHE A 242 3.65 10.88 -4.48
CA PHE A 242 3.41 10.27 -3.18
C PHE A 242 2.07 10.71 -2.60
N HIS A 243 1.35 9.73 -2.08
CA HIS A 243 0.26 9.84 -1.11
C HIS A 243 0.56 8.89 0.06
N VAL A 244 -0.05 9.15 1.22
CA VAL A 244 0.20 8.34 2.42
C VAL A 244 -0.11 6.85 2.28
N SER A 245 -1.06 6.49 1.42
CA SER A 245 -1.48 5.11 1.20
C SER A 245 -0.82 4.46 -0.02
N HIS A 246 -0.27 5.26 -0.94
CA HIS A 246 0.29 4.76 -2.19
C HIS A 246 1.20 5.78 -2.87
N LEU A 247 2.12 5.30 -3.71
CA LEU A 247 2.82 6.13 -4.68
C LEU A 247 2.43 5.73 -6.11
N ARG A 248 2.50 6.70 -7.01
CA ARG A 248 2.41 6.48 -8.46
C ARG A 248 3.76 6.82 -9.04
N ILE A 249 4.36 5.88 -9.76
CA ILE A 249 5.66 6.07 -10.37
C ILE A 249 5.49 5.97 -11.87
N TRP A 250 5.72 7.08 -12.58
CA TRP A 250 5.81 7.09 -14.02
C TRP A 250 7.26 7.16 -14.44
N THR A 251 7.71 6.14 -15.15
CA THR A 251 9.03 6.14 -15.74
C THR A 251 8.97 5.69 -17.18
N GLY A 252 9.93 6.14 -17.97
CA GLY A 252 9.95 5.81 -19.38
C GLY A 252 11.03 6.58 -20.11
N ALA A 253 11.04 6.40 -21.41
CA ALA A 253 12.02 6.99 -22.29
C ALA A 253 11.52 7.13 -23.73
N ILE A 254 12.08 8.13 -24.40
CA ILE A 254 11.99 8.37 -25.84
C ILE A 254 13.40 8.37 -26.44
N ASP A 255 13.51 8.17 -27.75
CA ASP A 255 14.76 8.46 -28.47
C ASP A 255 15.16 9.93 -28.21
N ALA A 256 16.44 10.17 -27.92
CA ALA A 256 16.89 11.50 -27.49
C ALA A 256 16.55 12.60 -28.51
N GLY A 257 16.01 13.72 -28.03
CA GLY A 257 15.66 14.90 -28.81
C GLY A 257 14.41 14.76 -29.69
N THR A 258 13.59 13.71 -29.50
CA THR A 258 12.41 13.47 -30.34
C THR A 258 11.11 14.08 -29.83
N ASP A 259 11.03 14.43 -28.54
CA ASP A 259 9.88 15.09 -27.91
C ASP A 259 10.32 15.84 -26.63
N SER A 260 9.46 16.70 -26.10
CA SER A 260 9.68 17.38 -24.82
C SER A 260 9.44 16.44 -23.63
N LEU A 261 10.34 16.47 -22.64
CA LEU A 261 10.11 15.76 -21.37
C LEU A 261 8.96 16.38 -20.55
N ASP A 262 8.53 17.60 -20.85
CA ASP A 262 7.36 18.22 -20.22
C ASP A 262 6.03 17.82 -20.88
N ASN A 263 6.05 17.07 -22.00
CA ASN A 263 4.83 16.60 -22.66
C ASN A 263 4.15 15.50 -21.81
N PRO A 264 2.93 15.71 -21.29
CA PRO A 264 2.24 14.71 -20.48
C PRO A 264 1.72 13.52 -21.31
N GLN A 265 1.69 13.62 -22.64
CA GLN A 265 1.33 12.57 -23.59
C GLN A 265 2.54 12.09 -24.40
N ARG A 266 3.76 12.25 -23.86
CA ARG A 266 4.99 11.79 -24.51
C ARG A 266 4.88 10.31 -24.89
N GLU A 267 5.24 9.98 -26.12
CA GLU A 267 5.21 8.61 -26.68
C GLU A 267 6.41 7.77 -26.17
N GLY A 268 6.65 6.61 -26.77
CA GLY A 268 7.81 5.76 -26.46
C GLY A 268 7.51 4.66 -25.45
N PHE A 269 8.55 4.22 -24.73
CA PHE A 269 8.43 3.14 -23.74
C PHE A 269 8.06 3.70 -22.38
N HIS A 270 6.97 3.20 -21.81
CA HIS A 270 6.46 3.65 -20.52
C HIS A 270 6.27 2.49 -19.57
N MET A 271 6.51 2.79 -18.29
CA MET A 271 6.10 1.98 -17.17
C MET A 271 5.34 2.87 -16.19
N ARG A 272 4.17 2.38 -15.76
CA ARG A 272 3.29 3.03 -14.77
C ARG A 272 3.19 2.10 -13.57
N GLY A 273 3.85 2.46 -12.48
CA GLY A 273 3.82 1.73 -11.24
C GLY A 273 2.74 2.27 -10.29
N PHE A 274 1.96 1.37 -9.71
CA PHE A 274 1.19 1.62 -8.49
C PHE A 274 1.90 0.95 -7.33
N HIS A 275 2.09 1.70 -6.24
CA HIS A 275 2.89 1.27 -5.10
C HIS A 275 2.11 1.52 -3.81
N GLY A 276 1.15 0.65 -3.49
CA GLY A 276 0.37 0.70 -2.26
C GLY A 276 1.19 0.27 -1.06
N VAL A 277 1.17 1.08 0.00
CA VAL A 277 1.90 0.80 1.25
C VAL A 277 0.92 0.85 2.40
N THR A 278 0.74 -0.28 3.08
CA THR A 278 -0.18 -0.37 4.22
C THR A 278 0.55 -0.96 5.43
N PRO A 279 0.61 -0.23 6.57
CA PRO A 279 1.18 -0.78 7.80
C PRO A 279 0.44 -2.05 8.23
N GLU A 280 1.18 -3.10 8.58
CA GLU A 280 0.62 -4.26 9.28
C GLU A 280 0.69 -4.01 10.79
N THR A 281 1.89 -3.73 11.28
CA THR A 281 2.18 -3.25 12.64
C THR A 281 3.09 -2.03 12.57
N GLU A 282 3.59 -1.56 13.71
CA GLU A 282 4.62 -0.54 13.78
C GLU A 282 5.96 -0.98 13.19
N THR A 283 6.15 -2.30 13.03
CA THR A 283 7.43 -2.91 12.68
C THR A 283 7.35 -3.82 11.44
N THR A 284 6.17 -3.95 10.83
CA THR A 284 5.92 -4.80 9.66
C THR A 284 4.93 -4.12 8.73
N SER A 285 4.97 -4.43 7.44
CA SER A 285 4.14 -3.75 6.43
C SER A 285 3.80 -4.63 5.23
N HIS A 286 2.71 -4.30 4.56
CA HIS A 286 2.34 -4.85 3.26
C HIS A 286 2.66 -3.84 2.16
N TYR A 287 3.30 -4.31 1.11
CA TYR A 287 3.65 -3.55 -0.09
C TYR A 287 2.98 -4.18 -1.31
N PHE A 288 1.97 -3.48 -1.82
CA PHE A 288 1.15 -3.88 -2.96
C PHE A 288 1.68 -3.17 -4.19
N TRP A 289 2.12 -3.90 -5.20
CA TRP A 289 2.64 -3.28 -6.41
C TRP A 289 1.94 -3.79 -7.65
N THR A 290 1.72 -2.90 -8.60
CA THR A 290 1.47 -3.27 -10.00
C THR A 290 2.42 -2.50 -10.88
N MET A 291 2.79 -3.10 -12.00
CA MET A 291 3.57 -2.43 -13.03
C MET A 291 2.87 -2.59 -14.37
N ALA A 292 2.46 -1.47 -14.95
CA ALA A 292 1.82 -1.41 -16.25
C ALA A 292 2.84 -0.98 -17.32
N THR A 293 2.83 -1.61 -18.49
CA THR A 293 3.71 -1.29 -19.62
C THR A 293 2.95 -1.28 -20.94
N ASN A 294 3.49 -0.58 -21.94
CA ASN A 294 2.84 -0.27 -23.22
C ASN A 294 3.58 -0.90 -24.44
N PRO A 295 3.78 -2.23 -24.49
CA PRO A 295 4.56 -2.87 -25.55
C PRO A 295 3.89 -2.68 -26.92
N LYS A 296 4.70 -2.43 -27.96
CA LYS A 296 4.23 -2.27 -29.35
C LYS A 296 4.28 -3.56 -30.17
N SER A 297 4.88 -4.63 -29.64
CA SER A 297 5.02 -5.95 -30.25
C SER A 297 5.30 -7.00 -29.17
N ASN A 298 5.09 -8.29 -29.44
CA ASN A 298 5.34 -9.39 -28.48
C ASN A 298 4.76 -9.10 -27.07
N GLU A 299 3.54 -8.57 -27.04
CA GLU A 299 3.01 -7.84 -25.88
C GLU A 299 3.07 -8.62 -24.57
N GLN A 300 2.66 -9.90 -24.57
CA GLN A 300 2.66 -10.72 -23.36
C GLN A 300 4.08 -11.11 -22.89
N GLU A 301 5.01 -11.32 -23.83
CA GLU A 301 6.40 -11.65 -23.52
C GLU A 301 7.11 -10.44 -22.92
N ILE A 302 6.94 -9.25 -23.52
CA ILE A 302 7.51 -8.01 -23.00
C ILE A 302 6.91 -7.66 -21.65
N LYS A 303 5.59 -7.77 -21.49
CA LYS A 303 4.92 -7.60 -20.20
C LYS A 303 5.54 -8.53 -19.16
N ALA A 304 5.60 -9.83 -19.42
CA ALA A 304 6.16 -10.80 -18.48
C ALA A 304 7.59 -10.45 -18.06
N LYS A 305 8.43 -10.02 -19.01
CA LYS A 305 9.81 -9.60 -18.73
C LYS A 305 9.90 -8.33 -17.89
N VAL A 306 9.06 -7.32 -18.17
CA VAL A 306 8.97 -6.11 -17.36
C VAL A 306 8.57 -6.45 -15.93
N ILE A 307 7.58 -7.31 -15.75
CA ILE A 307 7.10 -7.77 -14.44
C ILE A 307 8.20 -8.52 -13.69
N GLU A 308 8.88 -9.48 -14.34
CA GLU A 308 9.98 -10.24 -13.75
C GLU A 308 11.11 -9.34 -13.26
N GLN A 309 11.58 -8.40 -14.11
CA GLN A 309 12.65 -7.48 -13.74
C GLN A 309 12.23 -6.48 -12.65
N THR A 310 10.96 -6.09 -12.63
CA THR A 310 10.39 -5.26 -11.56
C THR A 310 10.37 -6.01 -10.24
N ALA A 311 9.91 -7.27 -10.24
CA ALA A 311 9.92 -8.11 -9.04
C ALA A 311 11.34 -8.30 -8.48
N MET A 312 12.33 -8.57 -9.34
CA MET A 312 13.74 -8.67 -8.94
C MET A 312 14.28 -7.38 -8.32
N THR A 313 13.83 -6.22 -8.81
CA THR A 313 14.22 -4.92 -8.25
C THR A 313 13.69 -4.78 -6.82
N PHE A 314 12.42 -5.14 -6.58
CA PHE A 314 11.82 -5.07 -5.25
C PHE A 314 12.37 -6.13 -4.29
N ASP A 315 12.84 -7.28 -4.78
CA ASP A 315 13.59 -8.25 -3.96
C ASP A 315 14.88 -7.63 -3.40
N GLU A 316 15.59 -6.83 -4.21
CA GLU A 316 16.79 -6.12 -3.76
C GLU A 316 16.45 -5.03 -2.73
N ASP A 317 15.37 -4.27 -2.93
CA ASP A 317 14.89 -3.28 -1.97
C ASP A 317 14.53 -3.90 -0.62
N LYS A 318 13.82 -5.02 -0.62
CA LYS A 318 13.44 -5.75 0.60
C LYS A 318 14.65 -6.11 1.45
N VAL A 319 15.71 -6.62 0.81
CA VAL A 319 16.95 -6.97 1.52
C VAL A 319 17.56 -5.75 2.20
N VAL A 320 17.62 -4.60 1.51
CA VAL A 320 18.22 -3.36 2.03
C VAL A 320 17.36 -2.77 3.15
N ILE A 321 16.06 -2.64 2.95
CA ILE A 321 15.12 -2.03 3.91
C ILE A 321 15.11 -2.81 5.23
N GLU A 322 15.04 -4.14 5.17
CA GLU A 322 15.04 -4.96 6.39
C GLU A 322 16.40 -4.95 7.08
N ALA A 323 17.50 -4.94 6.33
CA ALA A 323 18.83 -4.79 6.91
C ALA A 323 19.00 -3.43 7.60
N GLN A 324 18.52 -2.35 6.98
CA GLN A 324 18.50 -1.02 7.57
C GLN A 324 17.69 -1.03 8.87
N TYR A 325 16.50 -1.61 8.87
CA TYR A 325 15.65 -1.65 10.05
C TYR A 325 16.27 -2.46 11.20
N ARG A 326 16.83 -3.64 10.92
CA ARG A 326 17.57 -4.43 11.92
C ARG A 326 18.71 -3.62 12.54
N ASN A 327 19.44 -2.86 11.72
CA ASN A 327 20.53 -2.02 12.20
C ASN A 327 20.04 -0.83 13.06
N MET A 328 18.90 -0.24 12.70
CA MET A 328 18.26 0.81 13.53
C MET A 328 17.83 0.26 14.90
N LEU A 329 17.36 -0.98 14.97
CA LEU A 329 17.00 -1.63 16.24
C LEU A 329 18.23 -1.84 17.15
N GLU A 330 19.35 -2.29 16.58
CA GLU A 330 20.60 -2.50 17.32
C GLU A 330 21.14 -1.20 17.92
N PHE A 331 21.12 -0.11 17.15
CA PHE A 331 21.67 1.17 17.59
C PHE A 331 20.70 2.04 18.39
N GLY A 332 19.41 1.71 18.39
CA GLY A 332 18.36 2.54 18.95
C GLY A 332 18.18 3.87 18.20
N PRO A 333 17.40 4.82 18.78
CA PRO A 333 17.15 6.11 18.14
C PRO A 333 18.44 6.94 18.09
N LYS A 334 19.02 7.05 16.89
CA LYS A 334 20.17 7.93 16.61
C LYS A 334 19.80 9.02 15.62
N PRO A 335 20.40 10.21 15.72
CA PRO A 335 20.23 11.23 14.70
C PRO A 335 20.76 10.71 13.36
N MET A 336 19.99 10.94 12.30
CA MET A 336 20.39 10.72 10.91
C MET A 336 20.79 12.05 10.28
N VAL A 337 21.59 11.98 9.23
CA VAL A 337 22.04 13.16 8.47
C VAL A 337 21.36 13.14 7.12
N ASP A 338 20.62 14.19 6.83
CA ASP A 338 20.02 14.40 5.51
C ASP A 338 21.10 14.79 4.49
N ILE A 339 20.98 14.24 3.28
CA ILE A 339 21.74 14.64 2.09
C ILE A 339 20.80 15.25 1.04
N HIS A 340 21.36 15.79 -0.04
CA HIS A 340 20.61 16.60 -1.00
C HIS A 340 19.50 15.83 -1.75
N VAL A 341 19.53 14.50 -1.75
CA VAL A 341 18.51 13.66 -2.40
C VAL A 341 17.27 13.41 -1.53
N ASP A 342 17.35 13.66 -0.22
CA ASP A 342 16.30 13.27 0.74
C ASP A 342 15.11 14.23 0.79
N VAL A 343 15.10 15.28 -0.03
CA VAL A 343 14.08 16.34 0.02
C VAL A 343 12.66 15.79 -0.16
N GLY A 344 12.46 14.83 -1.07
CA GLY A 344 11.17 14.19 -1.31
C GLY A 344 10.67 13.40 -0.11
N ALA A 345 11.49 12.45 0.38
CA ALA A 345 11.19 11.63 1.56
C ALA A 345 10.92 12.49 2.81
N ASN A 346 11.72 13.54 3.03
CA ASN A 346 11.56 14.43 4.17
C ASN A 346 10.26 15.25 4.13
N ARG A 347 9.78 15.64 2.94
CA ARG A 347 8.46 16.27 2.81
C ARG A 347 7.33 15.26 3.06
N ALA A 348 7.44 14.05 2.54
CA ALA A 348 6.46 12.98 2.79
C ALA A 348 6.35 12.65 4.29
N ARG A 349 7.48 12.54 5.00
CA ARG A 349 7.52 12.35 6.46
C ARG A 349 6.75 13.45 7.23
N LYS A 350 6.90 14.71 6.81
CA LYS A 350 6.15 15.84 7.42
C LYS A 350 4.65 15.72 7.20
N ILE A 351 4.22 15.36 5.99
CA ILE A 351 2.80 15.12 5.67
C ILE A 351 2.23 13.98 6.52
N ILE A 352 2.94 12.85 6.60
CA ILE A 352 2.55 11.70 7.43
C ILE A 352 2.33 12.12 8.89
N GLU A 353 3.26 12.88 9.46
CA GLU A 353 3.17 13.35 10.84
C GLU A 353 2.00 14.33 11.06
N GLN A 354 1.73 15.20 10.08
CA GLN A 354 0.57 16.10 10.11
C GLN A 354 -0.74 15.31 10.08
N LEU A 355 -0.86 14.31 9.22
CA LEU A 355 -2.04 13.45 9.12
C LEU A 355 -2.28 12.65 10.41
N ARG A 356 -1.21 12.16 11.06
CA ARG A 356 -1.32 11.50 12.38
C ARG A 356 -1.89 12.44 13.43
N LYS A 357 -1.46 13.71 13.44
CA LYS A 357 -1.96 14.72 14.40
C LYS A 357 -3.41 15.12 14.14
N ALA A 358 -3.80 15.22 12.87
CA ALA A 358 -5.15 15.61 12.48
C ALA A 358 -6.23 14.57 12.82
N ALA A 359 -5.83 13.33 13.12
CA ALA A 359 -6.73 12.23 13.46
C ALA A 359 -7.11 12.15 14.95
N CYS A 360 -6.51 12.98 15.80
CA CYS A 360 -6.83 13.08 17.23
C CYS A 360 -8.16 13.80 17.48
#